data_AF-A0A9E2I1V2-F1
#
_entry.id   AF-A0A9E2I1V2-F1
#
_cell.length_a   1.000
_cell.length_b   1.000
_cell.length_c   1.000
_cell.angle_alpha   90.00
_cell.angle_beta   90.00
_cell.angle_gamma   90.00
#
_symmetry.space_group_name_H-M   'P 1'
#
loop_
_entity.id
_entity.type
_entity.pdbx_description
1 polymer ?
#
loop_
_entity_poly.entity_id
_entity_poly.type
_entity_poly.pdbx_seq_one_letter_code
_entity_poly.pdbx_strand_id
1 'polypeptide(L)' 'MGYEVYRGTEKLYWYDSWSHPDDPALAATNPHHKHVHPNIKRNRVPAPELSFTMPNLPFLIREIEQGLANNSQRPLGE' A
#
# COMPACT_ATOMS: atom_id res chain seq x y z
N MET A 1 2.24 -12.17 5.79
CA MET A 1 3.35 -11.71 4.91
C MET A 1 2.98 -10.34 4.38
N GLY A 2 3.93 -9.45 4.10
CA GLY A 2 3.63 -8.06 3.75
C GLY A 2 4.74 -7.37 2.98
N TYR A 3 4.44 -6.19 2.46
CA TYR A 3 5.35 -5.35 1.69
C TYR A 3 5.38 -3.95 2.30
N GLU A 4 6.55 -3.36 2.44
CA GLU A 4 6.69 -2.00 2.98
C GLU A 4 7.38 -1.11 1.97
N VAL A 5 6.89 0.13 1.82
CA VAL A 5 7.47 1.11 0.91
C VAL A 5 7.99 2.31 1.69
N TYR A 6 9.25 2.63 1.43
CA TYR A 6 9.98 3.72 2.07
C TYR A 6 10.55 4.68 1.03
N ARG A 7 10.67 5.96 1.42
CA ARG A 7 11.51 6.96 0.76
C ARG A 7 12.56 7.42 1.75
N GLY A 8 13.81 7.03 1.55
CA GLY A 8 14.85 7.19 2.57
C GLY A 8 14.44 6.45 3.85
N THR A 9 14.30 7.18 4.96
CA THR A 9 13.84 6.65 6.25
C THR A 9 12.34 6.80 6.48
N GLU A 10 11.61 7.49 5.59
CA GLU A 10 10.18 7.73 5.72
C GLU A 10 9.38 6.54 5.19
N LYS A 11 8.51 5.95 6.03
CA LYS A 11 7.55 4.93 5.61
C LYS A 11 6.34 5.60 4.95
N LEU A 12 6.12 5.32 3.66
CA LEU A 12 5.05 5.91 2.87
C LEU A 12 3.74 5.12 3.00
N TYR A 13 3.82 3.80 2.86
CA TYR A 13 2.70 2.87 2.98
C TYR A 13 3.21 1.43 3.21
N TRP A 14 2.33 0.53 3.62
CA TRP A 14 2.61 -0.91 3.62
C TRP A 14 1.38 -1.72 3.25
N TYR A 15 1.60 -2.99 2.92
CA TYR A 15 0.59 -4.00 2.74
C TYR A 15 0.82 -5.11 3.74
N ASP A 16 -0.25 -5.60 4.36
CA ASP A 16 -0.18 -6.79 5.21
C ASP A 16 -1.40 -7.69 5.02
N SER A 17 -1.22 -8.94 5.43
CA SER A 17 -2.18 -10.02 5.22
C SER A 17 -3.10 -10.28 6.41
N TRP A 18 -3.27 -9.32 7.31
CA TRP A 18 -4.16 -9.48 8.47
C TRP A 18 -5.62 -9.46 8.00
N SER A 19 -6.39 -10.48 8.37
CA SER A 19 -7.81 -10.59 8.00
C SER A 19 -8.70 -9.65 8.84
N HIS A 20 -9.60 -8.93 8.17
CA HIS A 20 -10.60 -8.06 8.80
C HIS A 20 -12.02 -8.54 8.47
N PRO A 21 -12.50 -9.64 9.07
CA PRO A 21 -13.79 -10.24 8.72
C PRO A 21 -14.99 -9.33 9.02
N ASP A 22 -14.84 -8.41 10.00
CA ASP A 22 -15.90 -7.49 10.42
C ASP A 22 -15.96 -6.20 9.59
N ASP A 23 -15.00 -5.99 8.67
CA ASP A 23 -14.99 -4.88 7.72
C ASP A 23 -15.18 -5.42 6.30
N PRO A 24 -16.41 -5.33 5.74
CA PRO A 24 -16.71 -5.87 4.41
C PRO A 24 -15.82 -5.30 3.30
N ALA A 25 -15.38 -4.05 3.41
CA ALA A 25 -14.55 -3.41 2.39
C ALA A 25 -13.14 -4.02 2.36
N LEU A 26 -12.56 -4.28 3.54
CA LEU A 26 -11.24 -4.90 3.66
C LEU A 26 -11.29 -6.42 3.44
N ALA A 27 -12.37 -7.07 3.88
CA ALA A 27 -12.59 -8.49 3.67
C ALA A 27 -12.67 -8.86 2.17
N ALA A 28 -13.24 -7.96 1.35
CA ALA A 28 -13.39 -8.18 -0.09
C ALA A 28 -12.05 -8.32 -0.84
N THR A 29 -10.95 -7.77 -0.29
CA THR A 29 -9.61 -7.88 -0.87
C THR A 29 -8.68 -8.78 -0.06
N ASN A 30 -9.23 -9.68 0.77
CA ASN A 30 -8.42 -10.75 1.35
C ASN A 30 -7.69 -11.47 0.19
N PRO A 31 -6.35 -11.42 0.15
CA PRO A 31 -5.53 -11.51 1.34
C PRO A 31 -4.88 -10.26 1.90
N HIS A 32 -4.79 -9.16 1.17
CA HIS A 32 -4.03 -7.99 1.61
C HIS A 32 -4.90 -6.72 1.65
N HIS A 33 -4.50 -5.80 2.52
CA HIS A 33 -4.98 -4.44 2.53
C HIS A 33 -3.79 -3.50 2.65
N LYS A 34 -3.99 -2.24 2.25
CA LYS A 34 -2.95 -1.21 2.22
C LYS A 34 -3.15 -0.23 3.37
N HIS A 35 -2.06 0.14 4.01
CA HIS A 35 -2.00 1.17 5.02
C HIS A 35 -1.41 2.46 4.42
N VAL A 36 -2.14 3.57 4.53
CA VAL A 36 -1.78 4.85 3.86
C VAL A 36 -1.91 6.05 4.80
N HIS A 37 -1.20 7.15 4.52
CA HIS A 37 -1.38 8.40 5.26
C HIS A 37 -2.71 9.12 4.92
N PRO A 38 -3.24 9.98 5.80
CA PRO A 38 -2.76 10.28 7.16
C PRO A 38 -3.09 9.16 8.16
N ASN A 39 -2.39 9.12 9.30
CA ASN A 39 -2.58 8.14 10.37
C ASN A 39 -2.47 6.68 9.88
N ILE A 40 -1.35 6.37 9.23
CA ILE A 40 -1.05 5.11 8.54
C ILE A 40 -1.34 3.83 9.35
N LYS A 41 -1.31 3.87 10.69
CA LYS A 41 -1.66 2.71 11.53
C LYS A 41 -3.15 2.37 11.55
N ARG A 42 -4.02 3.34 11.27
CA ARG A 42 -5.49 3.19 11.34
C ARG A 42 -6.19 3.45 10.02
N ASN A 43 -5.50 4.00 9.02
CA ASN A 43 -6.06 4.28 7.72
C ASN A 43 -5.71 3.14 6.75
N ARG A 44 -6.69 2.27 6.53
CA ARG A 44 -6.60 1.05 5.73
C ARG A 44 -7.48 1.19 4.50
N VAL A 45 -7.00 0.74 3.35
CA VAL A 45 -7.77 0.68 2.11
C VAL A 45 -7.64 -0.71 1.46
N PRO A 46 -8.65 -1.14 0.68
CA PRO A 46 -8.59 -2.42 -0.02
C PRO A 46 -7.41 -2.48 -1.01
N ALA A 47 -6.86 -3.67 -1.23
CA ALA A 47 -5.75 -3.90 -2.16
C ALA A 47 -6.08 -5.01 -3.18
N PRO A 48 -7.02 -4.77 -4.11
CA PRO A 48 -7.54 -5.82 -5.02
C PRO A 48 -6.48 -6.36 -6.00
N GLU A 49 -5.39 -5.62 -6.21
CA GLU A 49 -4.32 -6.03 -7.13
C GLU A 49 -3.33 -7.01 -6.50
N LEU A 50 -3.33 -7.17 -5.18
CA LEU A 50 -2.50 -8.14 -4.49
C LEU A 50 -3.18 -9.50 -4.38
N SER A 51 -2.43 -10.55 -4.67
CA SER A 51 -2.92 -11.92 -4.73
C SER A 51 -1.96 -12.90 -4.03
N PHE A 52 -2.51 -14.04 -3.63
CA PHE A 52 -1.72 -15.22 -3.27
C PHE A 52 -1.45 -16.15 -4.45
N THR A 53 -2.16 -16.00 -5.57
CA THR A 53 -2.10 -16.89 -6.73
C THR A 53 -1.38 -16.28 -7.94
N MET A 54 -1.03 -14.99 -7.86
CA MET A 54 -0.30 -14.28 -8.90
C MET A 54 0.88 -13.49 -8.32
N PRO A 55 1.95 -13.23 -9.10
CA PRO A 55 3.06 -12.41 -8.65
C PRO A 55 2.64 -10.97 -8.34
N ASN A 56 2.93 -10.50 -7.12
CA ASN A 56 2.64 -9.13 -6.68
C ASN A 56 3.68 -8.11 -7.14
N LEU A 57 4.92 -8.56 -7.42
CA LEU A 57 6.05 -7.67 -7.69
C LEU A 57 5.85 -6.74 -8.90
N PRO A 58 5.31 -7.20 -10.05
CA PRO A 58 5.06 -6.29 -11.19
C PRO A 58 4.10 -5.14 -10.86
N PHE A 59 3.07 -5.41 -10.05
CA PHE A 59 2.15 -4.38 -9.58
C PHE A 59 2.86 -3.39 -8.66
N LEU A 60 3.60 -3.89 -7.66
CA LEU A 60 4.30 -3.05 -6.68
C LEU A 60 5.32 -2.11 -7.34
N ILE A 61 6.10 -2.61 -8.31
CA ILE A 61 7.06 -1.79 -9.06
C ILE A 61 6.34 -0.64 -9.78
N ARG A 62 5.29 -0.96 -10.55
CA ARG A 62 4.53 0.04 -11.29
C ARG A 62 3.91 1.09 -10.36
N GLU A 63 3.39 0.67 -9.22
CA GLU A 63 2.80 1.60 -8.24
C GLU A 63 3.85 2.57 -7.69
N ILE A 64 5.05 2.07 -7.34
CA ILE A 64 6.15 2.89 -6.87
C ILE A 64 6.58 3.89 -7.95
N GLU A 65 6.75 3.45 -9.19
CA GLU A 65 7.13 4.31 -10.32
C GLU A 65 6.11 5.43 -10.55
N GLN A 66 4.82 5.11 -10.52
CA GLN A 66 3.73 6.10 -10.64
C GLN A 66 3.73 7.09 -9.46
N GLY A 67 3.93 6.61 -8.23
CA GLY A 67 4.02 7.45 -7.04
C GLY A 67 5.24 8.39 -7.06
N LEU A 68 6.36 7.96 -7.67
CA LEU A 68 7.53 8.81 -7.87
C LEU A 68 7.24 9.91 -8.89
N ALA A 69 6.65 9.57 -10.04
CA ALA A 69 6.29 10.52 -11.09
C ALA A 69 5.34 11.62 -10.57
N ASN A 70 4.34 11.24 -9.76
CA ASN A 70 3.37 12.17 -9.18
C ASN A 70 3.98 13.08 -8.09
N ASN A 71 5.05 12.63 -7.42
CA ASN A 71 5.72 13.40 -6.38
C ASN A 71 6.85 14.31 -6.91
N SER A 72 7.30 14.13 -8.14
CA SER A 72 8.28 15.00 -8.80
C SER A 72 7.77 16.45 -9.00
N GLN A 73 6.51 16.73 -8.67
CA GLN A 73 5.88 18.05 -8.72
C GLN A 73 5.76 18.74 -7.35
N ARG A 74 6.15 18.12 -6.23
CA ARG A 74 6.19 18.81 -4.93
C ARG A 74 7.57 19.42 -4.69
N PRO A 75 7.69 20.75 -4.49
CA PRO A 75 8.96 21.38 -4.20
C PRO A 75 9.54 20.86 -2.88
N LEU A 76 10.86 20.75 -2.82
CA LEU A 76 11.62 20.47 -1.60
C LEU A 76 11.53 21.69 -0.67
N GLY A 77 10.88 21.53 0.48
CA GLY A 77 10.99 22.49 1.60
C GLY A 77 9.66 22.73 2.29
N GLU A 78 9.55 22.28 3.54
CA GLU A 78 9.59 23.14 4.75
C GLU A 78 10.36 22.39 5.85
#